data_AF-A0A818KZJ9-F1
#
_entry.id   AF-A0A818KZJ9-F1
#
_cell.length_a   1.000
_cell.length_b   1.000
_cell.length_c   1.000
_cell.angle_alpha   90.00
_cell.angle_beta   90.00
_cell.angle_gamma   90.00
#
_symmetry.space_group_name_H-M   'P 1'
#
loop_
_entity.id
_entity.type
_entity.pdbx_description
1 polymer ?
#
loop_
_entity_poly.entity_id
_entity_poly.type
_entity_poly.pdbx_seq_one_letter_code
_entity_poly.pdbx_strand_id
1 'polypeptide(L)'
;MVEGARALDICTFCICGVFSPYRIDQDVRVGQIIREESPTAFISVLHEIAGLGLSEREDAGILNACLRPLAKQTIEALQASLPSNVFFFLLEMLVLHYHQKIQYVGLISLFF
;
A
#
# COMPACT_ATOMS: atom_id res chain seq x y z
N MET A 1 8.05 21.86 -13.50
CA MET A 1 7.18 20.66 -13.38
C MET A 1 6.15 20.84 -12.26
N VAL A 2 6.58 20.96 -11.00
CA VAL A 2 5.63 21.10 -9.85
C VAL A 2 4.78 22.37 -9.96
N GLU A 3 5.36 23.50 -10.38
CA GLU A 3 4.60 24.74 -10.64
C GLU A 3 3.53 24.57 -11.71
N GLY A 4 3.84 23.87 -12.80
CA GLY A 4 2.89 23.58 -13.88
C GLY A 4 1.75 22.66 -13.41
N ALA A 5 2.08 21.64 -12.61
CA ALA A 5 1.08 20.78 -11.99
C ALA A 5 0.17 21.55 -11.02
N ARG A 6 0.75 22.45 -10.21
CA ARG A 6 0.00 23.32 -9.29
C ARG A 6 -0.97 24.25 -10.03
N ALA A 7 -0.57 24.80 -11.18
CA ALA A 7 -1.45 25.64 -12.00
C ALA A 7 -2.69 24.88 -12.54
N LEU A 8 -2.60 23.55 -12.62
CA LEU A 8 -3.67 22.65 -13.06
C LEU A 8 -4.37 21.93 -11.90
N ASP A 9 -4.08 22.33 -10.65
CA ASP A 9 -4.59 21.70 -9.42
C ASP A 9 -4.27 20.20 -9.30
N ILE A 10 -3.12 19.78 -9.86
CA ILE A 10 -2.62 18.41 -9.79
C ILE A 10 -1.72 18.27 -8.56
N CYS A 11 -2.09 17.38 -7.64
CA CYS A 11 -1.32 17.08 -6.43
C CYS A 11 -0.77 15.64 -6.38
N THR A 12 -0.97 14.84 -7.43
CA THR A 12 -0.52 13.45 -7.49
C THR A 12 0.56 13.27 -8.55
N PHE A 13 1.63 12.59 -8.20
CA PHE A 13 2.80 12.37 -9.06
C PHE A 13 3.21 10.90 -9.06
N CYS A 14 3.46 10.37 -10.25
CA CYS A 14 4.05 9.05 -10.45
C CYS A 14 5.45 9.22 -11.05
N ILE A 15 6.41 8.50 -10.49
CA ILE A 15 7.82 8.57 -10.89
C ILE A 15 8.20 7.21 -11.44
N CYS A 16 8.55 7.18 -12.73
CA CYS A 16 9.00 5.99 -13.44
C CYS A 16 10.33 6.31 -14.15
N GLY A 17 11.44 5.91 -13.55
CA GLY A 17 12.74 5.94 -14.21
C GLY A 17 12.95 4.73 -15.14
N VAL A 18 13.73 4.95 -16.20
CA VAL A 18 14.15 3.91 -17.14
C VAL A 18 14.93 2.80 -16.43
N PHE A 19 15.76 3.17 -15.45
CA PHE A 19 16.62 2.26 -14.70
C PHE A 19 16.11 1.92 -13.29
N SER A 20 14.91 2.36 -12.90
CA SER A 20 14.37 2.14 -11.56
C SER A 20 14.36 0.68 -11.07
N PRO A 21 14.19 -0.35 -11.94
CA PRO A 21 14.27 -1.73 -11.49
C PRO A 21 15.65 -2.12 -10.93
N TYR A 22 16.70 -1.37 -11.30
CA TYR A 22 18.09 -1.64 -10.91
C TYR A 22 18.68 -0.54 -10.00
N ARG A 23 18.24 0.71 -10.17
CA ARG A 23 18.71 1.87 -9.41
C ARG A 23 17.57 2.84 -9.16
N ILE A 24 17.18 2.97 -7.90
CA ILE A 24 16.06 3.81 -7.45
C ILE A 24 16.49 5.19 -6.95
N ASP A 25 17.78 5.44 -6.78
CA ASP A 25 18.30 6.66 -6.16
C ASP A 25 17.82 7.95 -6.86
N GLN A 26 17.72 7.91 -8.19
CA GLN A 26 17.21 9.03 -8.99
C GLN A 26 15.72 9.28 -8.73
N ASP A 27 14.91 8.22 -8.76
CA ASP A 27 13.47 8.33 -8.55
C ASP A 27 13.14 8.84 -7.14
N VAL A 28 13.87 8.35 -6.14
CA VAL A 28 13.74 8.82 -4.75
C VAL A 28 14.11 10.29 -4.66
N ARG A 29 15.19 10.72 -5.33
CA ARG A 29 15.60 12.13 -5.33
C ARG A 29 14.56 13.02 -6.01
N VAL A 30 13.96 12.59 -7.11
CA VAL A 30 12.84 13.30 -7.75
C VAL A 30 11.67 13.41 -6.78
N GLY A 31 11.33 12.33 -6.06
CA GLY A 31 10.28 12.34 -5.05
C GLY A 31 10.54 13.33 -3.91
N GLN A 32 11.80 13.48 -3.48
CA GLN A 32 12.19 14.47 -2.48
C GLN A 32 11.98 15.90 -3.00
N ILE A 33 12.45 16.20 -4.21
CA ILE A 33 12.29 17.53 -4.83
C ILE A 33 10.80 17.91 -4.94
N ILE A 34 9.95 16.99 -5.40
CA ILE A 34 8.51 17.24 -5.49
C ILE A 34 7.91 17.51 -4.10
N ARG A 35 8.39 16.82 -3.05
CA ARG A 35 7.92 17.03 -1.68
C ARG A 35 8.39 18.35 -1.08
N GLU A 36 9.61 18.79 -1.39
CA GLU A 36 10.13 20.10 -0.98
C GLU A 36 9.24 21.23 -1.54
N GLU A 37 8.79 21.11 -2.79
CA GLU A 37 7.93 22.10 -3.47
C GLU A 37 6.43 21.98 -3.15
N SER A 38 5.98 20.75 -2.87
CA SER A 38 4.58 20.42 -2.59
C SER A 38 4.49 19.39 -1.45
N PRO A 39 4.50 19.84 -0.19
CA PRO A 39 4.51 18.96 0.99
C PRO A 39 3.34 17.98 1.05
N THR A 40 2.19 18.37 0.51
CA THR A 40 0.95 17.58 0.49
C THR A 40 0.82 16.70 -0.74
N ALA A 41 1.79 16.69 -1.66
CA ALA A 41 1.72 15.90 -2.86
C ALA A 41 1.69 14.40 -2.55
N PHE A 42 0.83 13.66 -3.25
CA PHE A 42 0.89 12.20 -3.29
C PHE A 42 1.95 11.78 -4.29
N ILE A 43 2.92 10.96 -3.86
CA ILE A 43 4.03 10.54 -4.71
C ILE A 43 4.13 9.03 -4.70
N SER A 44 4.15 8.42 -5.88
CA SER A 44 4.38 6.99 -6.09
C SER A 44 5.68 6.78 -6.88
N VAL A 45 6.59 5.96 -6.36
CA VAL A 45 7.84 5.59 -7.04
C VAL A 45 7.75 4.15 -7.56
N LEU A 46 7.79 3.96 -8.88
CA LEU A 46 7.34 2.74 -9.57
C LEU A 46 8.45 1.69 -9.76
N HIS A 47 9.31 1.54 -8.76
CA HIS A 47 10.47 0.64 -8.85
C HIS A 47 10.15 -0.83 -8.51
N GLU A 48 9.15 -1.08 -7.66
CA GLU A 48 8.81 -2.43 -7.17
C GLU A 48 7.99 -3.27 -8.16
N ILE A 49 7.51 -2.64 -9.24
CA ILE A 49 6.74 -3.34 -10.28
C ILE A 49 7.72 -4.04 -11.23
N ALA A 50 8.38 -5.08 -10.71
CA ALA A 50 9.37 -5.87 -11.43
C ALA A 50 8.73 -6.71 -12.55
N GLY A 51 9.46 -6.90 -13.65
CA GLY A 51 9.00 -7.72 -14.79
C GLY A 51 8.14 -6.98 -15.82
N LEU A 52 7.80 -5.72 -15.58
CA LEU A 52 7.13 -4.84 -16.53
C LEU A 52 8.13 -3.91 -17.23
N GLY A 53 7.88 -3.61 -18.51
CA GLY A 53 8.62 -2.60 -19.26
C GLY A 53 8.32 -1.18 -18.77
N LEU A 54 8.90 -0.17 -19.42
CA LEU A 54 8.73 1.22 -18.99
C LEU A 54 7.26 1.68 -19.12
N SER A 55 6.65 1.44 -20.29
CA SER A 55 5.27 1.84 -20.57
C SER A 55 4.27 1.16 -19.63
N GLU A 56 4.44 -0.13 -19.39
CA GLU A 56 3.54 -0.88 -18.52
C GLU A 56 3.62 -0.41 -17.06
N ARG A 57 4.81 0.01 -16.60
CA ARG A 57 4.99 0.60 -15.27
C ARG A 57 4.36 1.99 -15.19
N GLU A 58 4.50 2.81 -16.23
CA GLU A 58 3.85 4.13 -16.31
C GLU A 58 2.32 4.00 -16.23
N ASP A 59 1.74 3.14 -17.06
CA ASP A 59 0.30 2.88 -17.11
C ASP A 59 -0.24 2.39 -15.76
N ALA A 60 0.44 1.42 -15.14
CA ALA A 60 0.08 0.93 -13.81
C ALA A 60 0.17 2.03 -12.74
N GLY A 61 1.18 2.91 -12.85
CA GLY A 61 1.34 4.06 -11.98
C GLY A 61 0.17 5.03 -12.06
N ILE A 62 -0.20 5.42 -13.28
CA ILE A 62 -1.33 6.33 -13.52
C ILE A 62 -2.63 5.72 -12.99
N LEU A 63 -2.89 4.45 -13.28
CA LEU A 63 -4.07 3.76 -12.79
C LEU A 63 -4.12 3.75 -11.24
N ASN A 64 -3.00 3.42 -10.59
CA ASN A 64 -2.90 3.41 -9.14
C ASN A 64 -3.10 4.81 -8.52
N ALA A 65 -2.62 5.85 -9.19
CA ALA A 65 -2.85 7.24 -8.79
C ALA A 65 -4.34 7.62 -8.88
N CYS A 66 -4.99 7.28 -9.99
CA CYS A 66 -6.41 7.56 -10.22
C CYS A 66 -7.34 6.81 -9.27
N LEU A 67 -6.98 5.58 -8.87
CA LEU A 67 -7.78 4.76 -7.96
C LEU A 67 -7.61 5.10 -6.48
N ARG A 68 -6.55 5.81 -6.11
CA ARG A 68 -6.24 6.12 -4.71
C ARG A 68 -7.36 6.86 -3.95
N PRO A 69 -8.04 7.88 -4.52
CA PRO A 69 -9.16 8.54 -3.83
C PRO A 69 -10.32 7.57 -3.56
N LEU A 70 -10.66 6.73 -4.53
CA LEU A 70 -11.70 5.72 -4.39
C LEU A 70 -11.33 4.67 -3.34
N ALA A 71 -10.09 4.18 -3.37
CA ALA A 71 -9.60 3.22 -2.38
C ALA A 71 -9.66 3.79 -0.97
N LYS A 72 -9.28 5.06 -0.79
CA LYS A 72 -9.37 5.75 0.50
C LYS A 72 -10.81 5.81 1.01
N GLN A 73 -11.75 6.30 0.18
CA GLN A 73 -13.17 6.36 0.53
C GLN A 73 -13.73 4.98 0.89
N THR A 74 -13.35 3.95 0.12
CA THR A 74 -13.80 2.58 0.33
C THR A 74 -13.28 2.03 1.66
N ILE A 75 -11.99 2.23 1.97
CA ILE A 75 -11.39 1.80 3.23
C ILE A 75 -12.03 2.53 4.42
N GLU A 76 -12.25 3.84 4.30
CA GLU A 76 -12.89 4.65 5.35
C GLU A 76 -14.33 4.18 5.62
N ALA A 77 -15.12 3.92 4.57
CA ALA A 77 -16.48 3.40 4.71
C ALA A 77 -16.50 2.00 5.35
N LEU A 78 -15.56 1.13 4.96
CA LEU A 78 -15.40 -0.19 5.56
C LEU A 78 -15.03 -0.08 7.05
N GLN A 79 -14.06 0.76 7.40
CA GLN A 79 -13.65 0.99 8.78
C GLN A 79 -14.78 1.55 9.65
N ALA A 80 -15.58 2.48 9.11
CA ALA A 80 -16.73 3.02 9.81
C ALA A 80 -17.85 1.98 10.03
N SER A 81 -17.94 0.99 9.14
CA SER A 81 -18.96 -0.07 9.20
C SER A 81 -18.55 -1.25 10.07
N LEU A 82 -17.25 -1.44 10.33
CA LEU A 82 -16.77 -2.50 11.19
C LEU A 82 -17.13 -2.18 12.65
N PRO A 83 -17.90 -3.03 13.33
CA PRO A 83 -18.24 -2.79 14.72
C PRO A 83 -16.96 -2.89 15.57
N SER A 84 -16.86 -2.07 16.61
CA SER A 84 -15.67 -1.98 17.47
C SER A 84 -15.28 -3.30 18.15
N ASN A 85 -16.19 -4.28 18.18
CA ASN A 85 -15.98 -5.62 18.69
C ASN A 85 -15.31 -6.59 17.70
N VAL A 86 -15.06 -6.21 16.43
CA VAL A 86 -14.37 -7.09 15.47
C VAL A 86 -13.00 -7.51 15.99
N PHE A 87 -12.28 -6.61 16.64
CA PHE A 87 -11.01 -6.94 17.30
C PHE A 87 -11.20 -7.94 18.44
N PHE A 88 -12.24 -7.78 19.26
CA PHE A 88 -12.59 -8.69 20.35
C PHE A 88 -12.98 -10.09 19.84
N PHE A 89 -13.78 -10.15 18.77
CA PHE A 89 -14.20 -11.39 18.13
C PHE A 89 -13.03 -12.15 17.49
N LEU A 90 -12.09 -11.43 16.84
CA LEU A 90 -10.87 -12.03 16.30
C LEU A 90 -9.94 -12.57 17.41
N LEU A 91 -9.88 -11.89 18.55
CA LEU A 91 -9.15 -12.36 19.74
C LEU A 91 -9.78 -13.61 20.33
N GLU A 92 -11.10 -13.67 20.49
CA GLU A 92 -11.80 -14.89 20.94
C GLU A 92 -11.57 -16.06 19.98
N MET A 93 -11.65 -15.83 18.66
CA MET A 93 -11.36 -16.84 17.64
C MET A 93 -9.91 -17.34 17.70
N LEU A 94 -8.93 -16.45 17.90
CA LEU A 94 -7.52 -16.81 18.07
C LEU A 94 -7.30 -17.63 19.35
N VAL A 95 -7.92 -17.23 20.47
CA VAL A 95 -7.84 -17.96 21.75
C VAL A 95 -8.47 -19.35 21.61
N LEU A 96 -9.65 -19.47 20.99
CA LEU A 96 -10.30 -20.76 20.74
C LEU A 96 -9.47 -21.67 19.82
N HIS A 97 -8.87 -21.12 18.77
CA HIS A 97 -7.98 -21.87 17.90
C HIS A 97 -6.70 -22.34 18.62
N TYR A 98 -6.16 -21.51 19.52
CA TYR A 98 -5.01 -21.89 20.34
C TYR A 98 -5.37 -22.96 21.38
N HIS A 99 -6.55 -22.88 21.98
CA HIS A 99 -7.04 -23.87 22.95
C HIS A 99 -7.30 -25.23 22.30
N GLN A 100 -7.85 -25.24 21.08
CA GLN A 100 -7.99 -26.44 20.25
C GLN A 100 -6.62 -27.08 19.96
N LYS A 101 -5.60 -26.29 19.58
CA LYS A 101 -4.24 -26.81 19.36
C LYS A 101 -3.62 -27.44 20.61
N ILE A 102 -3.81 -26.86 21.79
CA ILE A 102 -3.31 -27.44 23.06
C ILE A 102 -3.96 -28.80 23.33
N GLN A 103 -5.27 -28.93 23.06
CA GLN A 103 -6.02 -30.16 23.28
C GLN A 103 -5.61 -31.29 22.31
N TYR A 104 -5.26 -30.94 21.06
CA TYR A 104 -4.70 -31.90 20.10
C TYR A 104 -3.25 -32.34 20.43
N VAL A 105 -2.43 -31.44 20.98
CA VAL A 105 -1.06 -31.79 21.42
C VAL A 105 -1.10 -32.71 22.65
N GLY A 106 -2.04 -32.51 23.58
CA GLY A 106 -2.26 -33.42 24.72
C GLY A 106 -2.73 -34.83 24.33
N LEU A 107 -3.45 -34.96 23.20
CA LEU A 107 -3.87 -36.26 22.68
C LEU A 107 -2.72 -37.04 22.02
N ILE A 108 -1.75 -36.34 21.43
CA ILE A 108 -0.58 -36.95 20.77
C ILE A 108 0.45 -37.44 21.81
N SER A 109 0.54 -36.81 22.99
CA SER A 109 1.38 -37.27 24.09
C SER A 109 0.86 -38.50 24.85
N LEU A 110 -0.34 -39.01 24.54
CA LEU A 110 -0.84 -40.28 25.08
C LEU A 110 -0.59 -41.47 24.14
N PHE A 111 -0.06 -41.22 22.93
CA PHE A 111 0.21 -42.22 21.91
C PHE A 111 1.70 -42.37 21.56
N PHE A 112 2.60 -41.74 22.33
CA PHE A 112 4.05 -41.96 22.31
C PHE A 112 4.59 -42.16 23.72
#